data_AF-A0A9X5BHE7-F1
#
_entry.id   AF-A0A9X5BHE7-F1
#
_cell.length_a   1.000
_cell.length_b   1.000
_cell.length_c   1.000
_cell.angle_alpha   90.00
_cell.angle_beta   90.00
_cell.angle_gamma   90.00
#
_symmetry.space_group_name_H-M   'P 1'
#
loop_
_entity.id
_entity.type
_entity.pdbx_description
1 polymer ?
#
loop_
_entity_poly.entity_id
_entity_poly.type
_entity_poly.pdbx_seq_one_letter_code
_entity_poly.pdbx_strand_id
1 'polypeptide(L)'
;MKVRKNIYLHLVIIIALIYIALLTILYCSESAESDAMIQTFGDAFWYSLVTLTTVGYGDLVPITPLGHAVGMIFLLLSAGITVTLLGAVISFITSEGMPFLMLNMQRRKNWYYFADYEVESDTLAANIYKEDPDALIIYGEERNRYREKRDYPCIYVNVSPDKIVEKKKEVGAKCKIFLMKENDIEVNSRAAHLDKLPVEVYARSTNGRDNLSGNINFFHSYECCARQYWRSKPLCCNENSIVLIGFGNYGRSILERAVLTNIVSIHQHVAYHIFGDVGDFLTIHHRLNRVFSINEESATCDSLIFHENPWAEAHSILEQADRIIICEDDEQSGWSIFWTLNDYYRISGRVDLRSSRKAPGISYFGANEDIYTPQQIIRTDLNKAAIMINELFRKSVSYPTRSWEELDDLHRQSKIVAADHLLMKTRILLEDETITELNASVVKRAYDKYCKTSTSEEGKEVYRKLDHMRAVRFYTFYNWSYGLARNDIKREHPMLCQYEELTQEQKRERDASWELMGNIYTKLE
;
A
#
# COMPACT_ATOMS: atom_id res chain seq x y z
N MET A 1 -21.89 -5.60 20.47
CA MET A 1 -21.93 -7.04 20.82
C MET A 1 -22.80 -7.40 22.03
N LYS A 2 -22.83 -6.63 23.13
CA LYS A 2 -23.67 -6.93 24.33
C LYS A 2 -25.19 -7.01 24.06
N VAL A 3 -25.74 -6.11 23.25
CA VAL A 3 -27.19 -6.07 22.93
C VAL A 3 -27.66 -7.31 22.16
N ARG A 4 -26.87 -7.79 21.17
CA ARG A 4 -27.19 -9.02 20.42
C ARG A 4 -27.21 -10.26 21.31
N LYS A 5 -26.24 -10.41 22.23
CA LYS A 5 -26.21 -11.54 23.19
C LYS A 5 -27.46 -11.60 24.07
N ASN A 6 -27.97 -10.45 24.53
CA ASN A 6 -29.17 -10.41 25.35
C ASN A 6 -30.41 -10.86 24.59
N ILE A 7 -30.55 -10.49 23.30
CA ILE A 7 -31.69 -10.90 22.47
C ILE A 7 -31.71 -12.42 22.25
N TYR A 8 -30.57 -13.04 21.91
CA TYR A 8 -30.48 -14.49 21.75
C TYR A 8 -30.82 -15.24 23.05
N LEU A 9 -30.36 -14.74 24.19
CA LEU A 9 -30.67 -15.33 25.49
C LEU A 9 -32.17 -15.31 25.79
N HIS A 10 -32.85 -14.18 25.54
CA HIS A 10 -34.30 -14.08 25.75
C HIS A 10 -35.07 -15.01 24.80
N LEU A 11 -34.63 -15.11 23.54
CA LEU A 11 -35.25 -15.98 22.55
C LEU A 11 -35.11 -17.48 22.93
N VAL A 12 -33.94 -17.90 23.42
CA VAL A 12 -33.72 -19.27 23.91
C VAL A 12 -34.62 -19.57 25.12
N ILE A 13 -34.75 -18.63 26.06
CA ILE A 13 -35.63 -18.80 27.23
C ILE A 13 -37.10 -18.93 26.81
N ILE A 14 -37.57 -18.08 25.87
CA ILE A 14 -38.96 -18.14 25.38
C ILE A 14 -39.24 -19.48 24.69
N ILE A 15 -38.33 -19.96 23.84
CA ILE A 15 -38.48 -21.25 23.15
C ILE A 15 -38.50 -22.41 24.16
N ALA A 16 -37.64 -22.38 25.17
CA ALA A 16 -37.62 -23.38 26.24
C ALA A 16 -38.94 -23.40 27.03
N LEU A 17 -39.51 -22.23 27.34
CA LEU A 17 -40.81 -22.13 28.00
C LEU A 17 -41.95 -22.67 27.14
N ILE A 18 -41.97 -22.36 25.84
CA ILE A 18 -42.95 -22.90 24.88
C ILE A 18 -42.84 -24.42 24.80
N TYR A 19 -41.62 -24.95 24.75
CA TYR A 19 -41.38 -26.40 24.71
C TYR A 19 -41.91 -27.10 25.97
N ILE A 20 -41.64 -26.56 27.17
CA ILE A 20 -42.15 -27.09 28.44
C ILE A 20 -43.69 -26.97 28.51
N ALA A 21 -44.27 -25.89 27.99
CA ALA A 21 -45.71 -25.72 27.93
C ALA A 21 -46.36 -26.77 27.02
N LEU A 22 -45.82 -27.03 25.83
CA LEU A 22 -46.30 -28.07 24.92
C LEU A 22 -46.19 -29.47 25.53
N LEU A 23 -45.11 -29.76 26.26
CA LEU A 23 -44.94 -31.00 27.00
C LEU A 23 -45.99 -31.17 28.11
N THR A 24 -46.23 -30.11 28.87
CA THR A 24 -47.26 -30.11 29.94
C THR A 24 -48.64 -30.31 29.34
N ILE A 25 -48.96 -29.64 28.23
CA ILE A 25 -50.24 -29.78 27.53
C ILE A 25 -50.41 -31.22 27.01
N LEU A 26 -49.37 -31.79 26.37
CA LEU A 26 -49.38 -33.17 25.89
C LEU A 26 -49.60 -34.17 27.03
N TYR A 27 -48.85 -34.03 28.11
CA TYR A 27 -48.99 -34.85 29.31
C TYR A 27 -50.40 -34.75 29.88
N CYS A 28 -50.91 -33.54 30.16
CA CYS A 28 -52.23 -33.36 30.75
C CYS A 28 -53.36 -33.86 29.84
N SER A 29 -53.23 -33.72 28.51
CA SER A 29 -54.23 -34.22 27.57
C SER A 29 -54.27 -35.73 27.50
N GLU A 30 -53.11 -36.40 27.53
CA GLU A 30 -53.04 -37.85 27.38
C GLU A 30 -53.26 -38.57 28.72
N SER A 31 -52.77 -38.03 29.85
CA SER A 31 -52.97 -38.60 31.19
C SER A 31 -54.43 -38.59 31.65
N ALA A 32 -55.28 -37.80 31.00
CA ALA A 32 -56.71 -37.77 31.28
C ALA A 32 -57.45 -39.01 30.76
N GLU A 33 -56.86 -39.70 29.78
CA GLU A 33 -57.48 -40.81 29.07
C GLU A 33 -56.84 -42.14 29.46
N SER A 34 -57.67 -43.12 29.87
CA SER A 34 -57.19 -44.40 30.41
C SER A 34 -56.46 -45.28 29.39
N ASP A 35 -56.76 -45.09 28.10
CA ASP A 35 -56.21 -45.89 27.00
C ASP A 35 -54.95 -45.26 26.36
N ALA A 36 -54.51 -44.09 26.86
CA ALA A 36 -53.34 -43.41 26.33
C ALA A 36 -52.03 -44.06 26.79
N MET A 37 -51.03 -44.09 25.90
CA MET A 37 -49.70 -44.65 26.20
C MET A 37 -48.80 -43.66 26.96
N ILE A 38 -49.09 -42.35 26.86
CA ILE A 38 -48.34 -41.28 27.51
C ILE A 38 -48.98 -40.99 28.87
N GLN A 39 -48.43 -41.58 29.95
CA GLN A 39 -49.02 -41.52 31.29
C GLN A 39 -48.18 -40.71 32.30
N THR A 40 -46.91 -40.44 31.98
CA THR A 40 -46.02 -39.62 32.80
C THR A 40 -45.43 -38.46 32.00
N PHE A 41 -44.93 -37.43 32.69
CA PHE A 41 -44.19 -36.35 32.04
C PHE A 41 -42.92 -36.86 31.34
N GLY A 42 -42.31 -37.93 31.86
CA GLY A 42 -41.16 -38.60 31.23
C GLY A 42 -41.52 -39.22 29.88
N ASP A 43 -42.72 -39.79 29.76
CA ASP A 43 -43.23 -40.37 28.51
C ASP A 43 -43.49 -39.28 27.46
N ALA A 44 -44.07 -38.15 27.87
CA ALA A 44 -44.28 -37.00 26.99
C ALA A 44 -42.95 -36.41 26.49
N PHE A 45 -41.94 -36.35 27.37
CA PHE A 45 -40.58 -35.92 27.02
C PHE A 45 -39.87 -36.93 26.10
N TRP A 46 -40.05 -38.23 26.31
CA TRP A 46 -39.51 -39.28 25.45
C TRP A 46 -40.12 -39.18 24.04
N TYR A 47 -41.45 -39.08 23.95
CA TYR A 47 -42.17 -38.88 22.70
C TYR A 47 -41.66 -37.64 21.95
N SER A 48 -41.52 -36.51 22.64
CA SER A 48 -41.06 -35.27 22.01
C SER A 48 -39.62 -35.38 21.53
N LEU A 49 -38.73 -36.04 22.28
CA LEU A 49 -37.32 -36.22 21.90
C LEU A 49 -37.17 -37.14 20.68
N VAL A 50 -37.89 -38.26 20.65
CA VAL A 50 -37.89 -39.23 19.55
C VAL A 50 -38.50 -38.61 18.29
N THR A 51 -39.54 -37.79 18.43
CA THR A 51 -40.14 -37.02 17.33
C THR A 51 -39.20 -35.91 16.85
N LEU A 52 -38.55 -35.19 17.77
CA LEU A 52 -37.63 -34.10 17.45
C LEU A 52 -36.39 -34.58 16.68
N THR A 53 -35.88 -35.76 17.02
CA THR A 53 -34.76 -36.42 16.34
C THR A 53 -35.17 -37.16 15.07
N THR A 54 -36.46 -37.15 14.72
CA THR A 54 -37.04 -37.84 13.56
C THR A 54 -36.85 -39.37 13.55
N VAL A 55 -36.59 -39.97 14.73
CA VAL A 55 -36.40 -41.43 14.86
C VAL A 55 -37.74 -42.17 14.80
N GLY A 56 -38.74 -41.70 15.56
CA GLY A 56 -40.11 -42.20 15.49
C GLY A 56 -40.29 -43.69 15.81
N TYR A 57 -39.90 -44.16 17.01
CA TYR A 57 -40.04 -45.57 17.40
C TYR A 57 -41.49 -46.09 17.36
N GLY A 58 -42.48 -45.20 17.54
CA GLY A 58 -43.91 -45.57 17.56
C GLY A 58 -44.35 -46.33 18.82
N ASP A 59 -43.50 -46.32 19.84
CA ASP A 59 -43.74 -46.90 21.17
C ASP A 59 -44.70 -46.08 22.02
N LEU A 60 -44.65 -44.75 21.87
CA LEU A 60 -45.58 -43.80 22.46
C LEU A 60 -46.19 -42.94 21.35
N VAL A 61 -47.51 -42.86 21.29
CA VAL A 61 -48.22 -42.02 20.31
C VAL A 61 -49.41 -41.35 21.02
N PRO A 62 -49.62 -40.03 20.84
CA PRO A 62 -50.81 -39.38 21.37
C PRO A 62 -52.05 -39.91 20.65
N ILE A 63 -53.11 -40.19 21.41
CA ILE A 63 -54.38 -40.67 20.85
C ILE A 63 -55.47 -39.61 20.90
N THR A 64 -55.30 -38.56 21.72
CA THR A 64 -56.30 -37.52 21.90
C THR A 64 -56.27 -36.51 20.74
N PRO A 65 -57.42 -35.86 20.40
CA PRO A 65 -57.43 -34.81 19.38
C PRO A 65 -56.48 -33.65 19.69
N LEU A 66 -56.32 -33.32 20.98
CA LEU A 66 -55.41 -32.25 21.44
C LEU A 66 -53.95 -32.72 21.40
N GLY A 67 -53.68 -33.97 21.79
CA GLY A 67 -52.36 -34.60 21.65
C GLY A 67 -51.90 -34.70 20.20
N HIS A 68 -52.79 -35.00 19.26
CA HIS A 68 -52.50 -34.95 17.82
C HIS A 68 -52.14 -33.53 17.35
N ALA A 69 -52.85 -32.51 17.82
CA ALA A 69 -52.54 -31.11 17.48
C ALA A 69 -51.16 -30.70 18.00
N VAL A 70 -50.83 -31.06 19.24
CA VAL A 70 -49.50 -30.84 19.82
C VAL A 70 -48.42 -31.66 19.10
N GLY A 71 -48.73 -32.90 18.72
CA GLY A 71 -47.86 -33.75 17.91
C GLY A 71 -47.52 -33.12 16.55
N MET A 72 -48.49 -32.53 15.86
CA MET A 72 -48.25 -31.79 14.61
C MET A 72 -47.32 -30.58 14.83
N ILE A 73 -47.46 -29.86 15.94
CA ILE A 73 -46.56 -28.75 16.28
C ILE A 73 -45.13 -29.28 16.53
N PHE A 74 -44.97 -30.38 17.27
CA PHE A 74 -43.65 -31.00 17.47
C PHE A 74 -43.01 -31.47 16.16
N LEU A 75 -43.80 -32.04 15.24
CA LEU A 75 -43.32 -32.41 13.90
C LEU A 75 -42.80 -31.21 13.12
N LEU A 76 -43.55 -30.10 13.09
CA LEU A 76 -43.11 -28.87 12.40
C LEU A 76 -41.85 -28.26 13.06
N LEU A 77 -41.77 -28.27 14.39
CA LEU A 77 -40.59 -27.83 15.12
C LEU A 77 -39.36 -28.70 14.82
N SER A 78 -39.53 -30.02 14.74
CA SER A 78 -38.46 -30.96 14.41
C SER A 78 -37.87 -30.72 13.02
N ALA A 79 -38.72 -30.47 12.03
CA ALA A 79 -38.30 -30.14 10.67
C ALA A 79 -37.51 -28.83 10.65
N GLY A 80 -38.00 -27.79 11.34
CA GLY A 80 -37.31 -26.50 11.45
C GLY A 80 -35.93 -26.60 12.11
N ILE A 81 -35.82 -27.36 13.21
CA ILE A 81 -34.55 -27.56 13.93
C ILE A 81 -33.56 -28.36 13.09
N THR A 82 -33.99 -29.43 12.43
CA THR A 82 -33.12 -30.23 11.56
C THR A 82 -32.57 -29.42 10.39
N VAL A 83 -33.42 -28.63 9.70
CA VAL A 83 -33.01 -27.77 8.58
C VAL A 83 -32.03 -26.69 9.03
N THR A 84 -32.28 -26.06 10.19
CA THR A 84 -31.37 -25.03 10.73
C THR A 84 -30.04 -25.61 11.19
N LEU A 85 -30.03 -26.78 11.83
CA LEU A 85 -28.80 -27.46 12.23
C LEU A 85 -27.97 -27.88 11.01
N LEU A 86 -28.60 -28.48 10.00
CA LEU A 86 -27.94 -28.83 8.73
C LEU A 86 -27.38 -27.58 8.05
N GLY A 87 -28.17 -26.50 7.99
CA GLY A 87 -27.72 -25.21 7.46
C GLY A 87 -26.53 -24.63 8.22
N ALA A 88 -26.50 -24.76 9.56
CA ALA A 88 -25.38 -24.32 10.39
C ALA A 88 -24.11 -25.15 10.13
N VAL A 89 -24.24 -26.48 10.00
CA VAL A 89 -23.12 -27.37 9.67
C VAL A 89 -22.55 -27.06 8.28
N ILE A 90 -23.42 -26.92 7.28
CA ILE A 90 -23.00 -26.55 5.91
C ILE A 90 -22.32 -25.18 5.94
N SER A 91 -22.93 -24.19 6.61
CA SER A 91 -22.36 -22.85 6.75
C SER A 91 -20.96 -22.91 7.35
N PHE A 92 -20.77 -23.61 8.48
CA PHE A 92 -19.46 -23.79 9.12
C PHE A 92 -18.43 -24.46 8.20
N ILE A 93 -18.82 -25.54 7.50
CA ILE A 93 -17.93 -26.22 6.55
C ILE A 93 -17.51 -25.26 5.42
N THR A 94 -18.44 -24.46 4.90
CA THR A 94 -18.14 -23.55 3.78
C THR A 94 -17.37 -22.29 4.19
N SER A 95 -17.63 -21.73 5.37
CA SER A 95 -17.05 -20.45 5.80
C SER A 95 -15.72 -20.58 6.53
N GLU A 96 -15.53 -21.66 7.30
CA GLU A 96 -14.36 -21.85 8.15
C GLU A 96 -13.66 -23.18 7.85
N GLY A 97 -14.39 -24.30 7.85
CA GLY A 97 -13.81 -25.64 7.76
C GLY A 97 -12.99 -25.87 6.49
N MET A 98 -13.61 -25.70 5.32
CA MET A 98 -12.98 -25.93 4.02
C MET A 98 -11.86 -24.91 3.73
N PRO A 99 -12.05 -23.59 3.93
CA PRO A 99 -10.96 -22.64 3.73
C PRO A 99 -9.76 -22.90 4.64
N PHE A 100 -9.96 -23.22 5.93
CA PHE A 100 -8.84 -23.57 6.81
C PHE A 100 -8.12 -24.87 6.41
N LEU A 101 -8.86 -25.86 5.91
CA LEU A 101 -8.25 -27.08 5.38
C LEU A 101 -7.35 -26.76 4.17
N MET A 102 -7.85 -25.95 3.24
CA MET A 102 -7.09 -25.50 2.06
C MET A 102 -5.83 -24.70 2.47
N LEU A 103 -5.98 -23.76 3.41
CA LEU A 103 -4.84 -23.04 3.99
C LEU A 103 -3.81 -24.01 4.58
N ASN A 104 -4.23 -24.99 5.37
CA ASN A 104 -3.31 -25.94 5.99
C ASN A 104 -2.56 -26.79 4.94
N MET A 105 -3.22 -27.17 3.84
CA MET A 105 -2.57 -27.87 2.71
C MET A 105 -1.50 -27.00 2.03
N GLN A 106 -1.69 -25.69 2.01
CA GLN A 106 -0.85 -24.72 1.32
C GLN A 106 0.07 -23.90 2.26
N ARG A 107 0.25 -24.36 3.52
CA ARG A 107 1.00 -23.65 4.57
C ARG A 107 2.48 -23.35 4.31
N ARG A 108 3.09 -23.95 3.27
CA ARG A 108 4.50 -23.70 2.88
C ARG A 108 4.66 -22.56 1.86
N LYS A 109 3.64 -22.28 1.05
CA LYS A 109 3.62 -21.22 0.01
C LYS A 109 3.69 -19.82 0.62
N ASN A 110 4.10 -18.81 -0.15
CA ASN A 110 3.97 -17.41 0.28
C ASN A 110 2.50 -17.01 0.32
N TRP A 111 2.05 -16.38 1.40
CA TRP A 111 0.66 -15.98 1.58
C TRP A 111 0.54 -14.45 1.48
N TYR A 112 -0.42 -14.00 0.69
CA TYR A 112 -0.74 -12.58 0.53
C TYR A 112 -2.22 -12.43 0.85
N TYR A 113 -2.51 -11.79 1.98
CA TYR A 113 -3.86 -11.57 2.47
C TYR A 113 -4.29 -10.13 2.17
N PHE A 114 -5.46 -9.98 1.56
CA PHE A 114 -6.12 -8.71 1.27
C PHE A 114 -7.37 -8.58 2.13
N ALA A 115 -7.48 -7.49 2.89
CA ALA A 115 -8.64 -7.29 3.75
C ALA A 115 -9.93 -6.96 2.98
N ASP A 116 -9.79 -6.31 1.83
CA ASP A 116 -10.86 -5.91 0.93
C ASP A 116 -10.71 -6.57 -0.46
N TYR A 117 -11.67 -6.32 -1.35
CA TYR A 117 -11.74 -6.87 -2.71
C TYR A 117 -11.83 -5.74 -3.76
N GLU A 118 -11.34 -4.55 -3.43
CA GLU A 118 -11.40 -3.40 -4.34
C GLU A 118 -10.44 -3.56 -5.54
N VAL A 119 -10.59 -2.69 -6.54
CA VAL A 119 -9.82 -2.77 -7.80
C VAL A 119 -8.32 -2.74 -7.54
N GLU A 120 -7.88 -1.96 -6.56
CA GLU A 120 -6.49 -1.84 -6.13
C GLU A 120 -5.94 -3.14 -5.54
N SER A 121 -6.72 -3.81 -4.67
CA SER A 121 -6.38 -5.12 -4.10
C SER A 121 -6.26 -6.18 -5.20
N ASP A 122 -7.22 -6.22 -6.12
CA ASP A 122 -7.22 -7.17 -7.23
C ASP A 122 -6.06 -6.91 -8.20
N THR A 123 -5.73 -5.65 -8.46
CA THR A 123 -4.59 -5.28 -9.31
C THR A 123 -3.26 -5.71 -8.68
N LEU A 124 -3.07 -5.43 -7.38
CA LEU A 124 -1.85 -5.85 -6.67
C LEU A 124 -1.74 -7.38 -6.60
N ALA A 125 -2.84 -8.08 -6.31
CA ALA A 125 -2.87 -9.54 -6.26
C ALA A 125 -2.52 -10.16 -7.62
N ALA A 126 -3.05 -9.62 -8.72
CA ALA A 126 -2.72 -10.06 -10.07
C ALA A 126 -1.23 -9.89 -10.37
N ASN A 127 -0.64 -8.75 -10.00
CA ASN A 127 0.78 -8.48 -10.21
C ASN A 127 1.68 -9.34 -9.31
N ILE A 128 1.31 -9.59 -8.05
CA ILE A 128 2.00 -10.56 -7.20
C ILE A 128 1.99 -11.94 -7.84
N TYR A 129 0.85 -12.40 -8.36
CA TYR A 129 0.75 -13.72 -8.97
C TYR A 129 1.57 -13.85 -10.26
N LYS A 130 1.70 -12.77 -11.04
CA LYS A 130 2.60 -12.73 -12.21
C LYS A 130 4.07 -12.92 -11.83
N GLU A 131 4.49 -12.34 -10.69
CA GLU A 131 5.87 -12.44 -10.18
C GLU A 131 6.14 -13.74 -9.40
N ASP A 132 5.15 -14.22 -8.63
CA ASP A 132 5.21 -15.47 -7.85
C ASP A 132 3.96 -16.34 -8.14
N PRO A 133 3.99 -17.17 -9.21
CA PRO A 133 2.88 -18.04 -9.58
C PRO A 133 2.56 -19.15 -8.54
N ASP A 134 3.46 -19.40 -7.57
CA ASP A 134 3.23 -20.37 -6.51
C ASP A 134 2.57 -19.75 -5.26
N ALA A 135 2.45 -18.41 -5.21
CA ALA A 135 1.82 -17.67 -4.14
C ALA A 135 0.36 -18.07 -3.89
N LEU A 136 -0.06 -17.95 -2.64
CA LEU A 136 -1.45 -18.09 -2.23
C LEU A 136 -2.06 -16.72 -1.94
N ILE A 137 -3.04 -16.33 -2.76
CA ILE A 137 -3.80 -15.10 -2.57
C ILE A 137 -5.04 -15.39 -1.71
N ILE A 138 -5.24 -14.60 -0.67
CA ILE A 138 -6.31 -14.75 0.32
C ILE A 138 -7.09 -13.44 0.44
N TYR A 139 -8.43 -13.50 0.44
CA TYR A 139 -9.30 -12.34 0.63
C TYR A 139 -10.16 -12.47 1.89
N GLY A 140 -10.28 -11.38 2.66
CA GLY A 140 -10.96 -11.34 3.96
C GLY A 140 -12.48 -11.18 3.92
N GLU A 141 -13.06 -10.59 2.87
CA GLU A 141 -14.50 -10.35 2.77
C GLU A 141 -15.00 -10.67 1.34
N GLU A 142 -15.95 -11.61 1.22
CA GLU A 142 -16.63 -11.90 -0.05
C GLU A 142 -17.98 -11.14 -0.05
N ARG A 143 -18.04 -9.96 -0.66
CA ARG A 143 -19.31 -9.18 -0.72
C ARG A 143 -20.11 -9.34 -2.00
N ASN A 144 -19.52 -9.78 -3.11
CA ASN A 144 -20.23 -9.87 -4.38
C ASN A 144 -20.10 -11.25 -5.05
N ARG A 145 -21.25 -11.87 -5.33
CA ARG A 145 -21.37 -13.15 -6.06
C ARG A 145 -21.10 -13.04 -7.56
N TYR A 146 -20.92 -11.83 -8.09
CA TYR A 146 -20.54 -11.63 -9.49
C TYR A 146 -19.06 -11.92 -9.65
N ARG A 147 -18.77 -13.21 -9.88
CA ARG A 147 -17.45 -13.72 -10.24
C ARG A 147 -17.10 -13.21 -11.63
N GLU A 148 -16.46 -12.05 -11.72
CA GLU A 148 -15.52 -11.88 -12.82
C GLU A 148 -14.43 -12.94 -12.64
N LYS A 149 -14.26 -13.78 -13.67
CA LYS A 149 -13.30 -14.88 -13.62
C LYS A 149 -11.91 -14.27 -13.56
N ARG A 150 -11.26 -14.36 -12.41
CA ARG A 150 -9.87 -13.94 -12.26
C ARG A 150 -8.95 -14.94 -12.95
N ASP A 151 -7.84 -14.41 -13.48
CA ASP A 151 -6.81 -15.21 -14.14
C ASP A 151 -5.86 -15.92 -13.15
N TYR A 152 -6.09 -15.78 -11.84
CA TYR A 152 -5.28 -16.36 -10.78
C TYR A 152 -6.13 -17.04 -9.68
N PRO A 153 -5.61 -18.11 -9.05
CA PRO A 153 -6.30 -18.80 -7.96
C PRO A 153 -6.28 -17.99 -6.66
N CYS A 154 -7.43 -17.90 -5.98
CA CYS A 154 -7.54 -17.24 -4.67
C CYS A 154 -8.48 -18.00 -3.72
N ILE A 155 -8.31 -17.77 -2.41
CA ILE A 155 -9.19 -18.30 -1.36
C ILE A 155 -9.87 -17.14 -0.64
N TYR A 156 -11.15 -17.31 -0.30
CA TYR A 156 -11.88 -16.36 0.53
C TYR A 156 -12.00 -16.92 1.94
N VAL A 157 -11.66 -16.12 2.93
CA VAL A 157 -11.68 -16.51 4.34
C VAL A 157 -12.25 -15.37 5.16
N ASN A 158 -13.48 -15.56 5.64
CA ASN A 158 -14.17 -14.55 6.45
C ASN A 158 -13.84 -14.66 7.94
N VAL A 159 -12.55 -14.70 8.26
CA VAL A 159 -12.04 -14.77 9.63
C VAL A 159 -11.02 -13.66 9.88
N SER A 160 -10.75 -13.38 11.15
CA SER A 160 -9.81 -12.33 11.52
C SER A 160 -8.36 -12.73 11.12
N PRO A 161 -7.51 -11.76 10.71
CA PRO A 161 -6.18 -12.06 10.20
C PRO A 161 -5.28 -12.84 11.17
N ASP A 162 -5.42 -12.62 12.48
CA ASP A 162 -4.73 -13.38 13.54
C ASP A 162 -4.94 -14.89 13.40
N LYS A 163 -6.18 -15.34 13.20
CA LYS A 163 -6.51 -16.77 13.02
C LYS A 163 -5.93 -17.35 11.72
N ILE A 164 -5.79 -16.54 10.68
CA ILE A 164 -5.17 -16.95 9.42
C ILE A 164 -3.67 -17.15 9.66
N VAL A 165 -3.03 -16.17 10.29
CA VAL A 165 -1.60 -16.16 10.59
C VAL A 165 -1.23 -17.35 11.50
N GLU A 166 -2.08 -17.75 12.45
CA GLU A 166 -1.88 -18.95 13.28
C GLU A 166 -1.77 -20.26 12.48
N LYS A 167 -2.40 -20.35 11.30
CA LYS A 167 -2.35 -21.55 10.43
C LYS A 167 -1.08 -21.62 9.58
N LYS A 168 -0.31 -20.54 9.50
CA LYS A 168 0.88 -20.45 8.67
C LYS A 168 2.07 -21.12 9.35
N LYS A 169 2.82 -21.93 8.61
CA LYS A 169 4.12 -22.44 9.04
C LYS A 169 5.21 -21.44 8.61
N GLU A 170 6.17 -21.15 9.49
CA GLU A 170 7.25 -20.17 9.24
C GLU A 170 6.70 -18.79 8.88
N VAL A 171 5.96 -18.21 9.83
CA VAL A 171 5.04 -17.09 9.64
C VAL A 171 5.68 -15.86 8.97
N GLY A 172 6.89 -15.46 9.39
CA GLY A 172 7.58 -14.19 9.07
C GLY A 172 7.46 -13.64 7.65
N ALA A 173 8.56 -13.62 6.86
CA ALA A 173 8.56 -12.99 5.53
C ALA A 173 7.63 -13.67 4.49
N LYS A 174 7.03 -14.82 4.85
CA LYS A 174 6.19 -15.66 3.98
C LYS A 174 4.69 -15.37 4.11
N CYS A 175 4.30 -14.42 4.95
CA CYS A 175 2.92 -13.97 5.06
C CYS A 175 2.88 -12.44 5.08
N LYS A 176 2.13 -11.83 4.17
CA LYS A 176 1.97 -10.38 4.07
C LYS A 176 0.48 -10.01 4.08
N ILE A 177 0.14 -8.96 4.81
CA ILE A 177 -1.22 -8.46 4.96
C ILE A 177 -1.33 -7.10 4.27
N PHE A 178 -2.37 -6.90 3.47
CA PHE A 178 -2.64 -5.67 2.73
C PHE A 178 -3.99 -5.07 3.13
N LEU A 179 -3.94 -3.81 3.54
CA LEU A 179 -5.09 -2.93 3.75
C LEU A 179 -5.05 -1.88 2.63
N MET A 180 -5.76 -2.13 1.53
CA MET A 180 -5.64 -1.33 0.30
C MET A 180 -6.64 -0.17 0.26
N LYS A 181 -7.74 -0.29 1.00
CA LYS A 181 -8.65 0.82 1.21
C LYS A 181 -7.98 1.95 1.99
N GLU A 182 -8.27 3.18 1.57
CA GLU A 182 -7.66 4.38 2.13
C GLU A 182 -8.00 4.57 3.61
N ASN A 183 -6.96 4.74 4.44
CA ASN A 183 -7.06 4.92 5.90
C ASN A 183 -7.81 3.78 6.61
N ASP A 184 -7.85 2.59 6.00
CA ASP A 184 -8.60 1.44 6.51
C ASP A 184 -8.06 0.98 7.87
N ILE A 185 -6.77 1.15 8.14
CA ILE A 185 -6.18 0.81 9.45
C ILE A 185 -6.82 1.56 10.63
N GLU A 186 -7.28 2.79 10.42
CA GLU A 186 -7.85 3.62 11.48
C GLU A 186 -9.33 3.29 11.74
N VAL A 187 -10.01 2.72 10.73
CA VAL A 187 -11.47 2.53 10.72
C VAL A 187 -11.85 1.04 10.84
N ASN A 188 -11.00 0.14 10.36
CA ASN A 188 -11.31 -1.27 10.26
C ASN A 188 -11.11 -1.99 11.59
N SER A 189 -12.21 -2.46 12.17
CA SER A 189 -12.18 -3.28 13.39
C SER A 189 -11.33 -4.55 13.28
N ARG A 190 -11.08 -5.07 12.06
CA ARG A 190 -10.20 -6.23 11.81
C ARG A 190 -8.72 -5.87 11.75
N ALA A 191 -8.39 -4.58 11.67
CA ALA A 191 -7.03 -4.08 11.73
C ALA A 191 -6.51 -3.97 13.19
N ALA A 192 -7.39 -4.16 14.18
CA ALA A 192 -7.00 -4.20 15.58
C ALA A 192 -5.99 -5.34 15.83
N HIS A 193 -4.88 -5.00 16.50
CA HIS A 193 -3.81 -5.93 16.88
C HIS A 193 -2.91 -6.43 15.73
N LEU A 194 -3.06 -5.90 14.50
CA LEU A 194 -2.15 -6.23 13.41
C LEU A 194 -0.70 -5.83 13.70
N ASP A 195 -0.50 -4.80 14.53
CA ASP A 195 0.80 -4.32 15.05
C ASP A 195 1.55 -5.37 15.87
N LYS A 196 0.85 -6.38 16.39
CA LYS A 196 1.41 -7.43 17.27
C LYS A 196 1.70 -8.73 16.52
N LEU A 197 1.25 -8.85 15.28
CA LEU A 197 1.42 -10.07 14.52
C LEU A 197 2.86 -10.15 13.97
N PRO A 198 3.48 -11.35 13.93
CA PRO A 198 4.83 -11.54 13.40
C PRO A 198 4.84 -11.59 11.86
N VAL A 199 4.14 -10.66 11.21
CA VAL A 199 3.99 -10.54 9.74
C VAL A 199 4.11 -9.09 9.31
N GLU A 200 4.50 -8.87 8.06
CA GLU A 200 4.53 -7.53 7.48
C GLU A 200 3.12 -7.11 7.05
N VAL A 201 2.73 -5.92 7.45
CA VAL A 201 1.43 -5.32 7.10
C VAL A 201 1.70 -4.10 6.23
N TYR A 202 0.97 -3.97 5.13
CA TYR A 202 1.04 -2.85 4.20
C TYR A 202 -0.31 -2.14 4.19
N ALA A 203 -0.32 -0.85 4.53
CA ALA A 203 -1.55 -0.07 4.66
C ALA A 203 -1.51 1.19 3.78
N ARG A 204 -2.56 1.40 2.99
CA ARG A 204 -2.74 2.63 2.23
C ARG A 204 -3.17 3.74 3.17
N SER A 205 -2.43 4.85 3.18
CA SER A 205 -2.78 6.03 3.96
C SER A 205 -2.76 7.29 3.09
N THR A 206 -3.49 8.31 3.52
CA THR A 206 -3.33 9.70 3.06
C THR A 206 -2.99 10.65 4.19
N ASN A 207 -3.13 10.20 5.44
CA ASN A 207 -2.71 10.93 6.62
C ASN A 207 -1.28 10.50 6.99
N GLY A 208 -0.34 11.45 7.04
CA GLY A 208 1.09 11.22 7.31
C GLY A 208 1.43 10.76 8.74
N ARG A 209 0.65 9.86 9.33
CA ARG A 209 0.93 9.25 10.63
C ARG A 209 1.63 7.91 10.44
N ASP A 210 2.93 7.98 10.19
CA ASP A 210 3.84 6.83 10.21
C ASP A 210 4.07 6.24 11.63
N ASN A 211 3.45 6.80 12.66
CA ASN A 211 3.65 6.43 14.07
C ASN A 211 3.01 5.08 14.51
N LEU A 212 2.56 4.23 13.58
CA LEU A 212 2.12 2.87 13.91
C LEU A 212 3.27 1.88 13.71
N SER A 213 4.04 1.70 14.79
CA SER A 213 4.83 0.52 15.20
C SER A 213 5.32 -0.49 14.15
N GLY A 214 6.64 -0.71 14.13
CA GLY A 214 7.28 -2.03 14.07
C GLY A 214 7.18 -2.80 12.74
N ASN A 215 6.01 -3.38 12.46
CA ASN A 215 5.75 -4.30 11.34
C ASN A 215 4.76 -3.75 10.30
N ILE A 216 4.20 -2.56 10.54
CA ILE A 216 3.25 -1.89 9.64
C ILE A 216 4.01 -0.91 8.75
N ASN A 217 3.79 -1.01 7.44
CA ASN A 217 4.43 -0.20 6.42
C ASN A 217 3.34 0.60 5.70
N PHE A 218 3.39 1.92 5.82
CA PHE A 218 2.48 2.78 5.08
C PHE A 218 2.98 3.01 3.66
N PHE A 219 2.02 3.12 2.74
CA PHE A 219 2.31 3.60 1.40
C PHE A 219 1.23 4.57 0.94
N HIS A 220 1.66 5.54 0.13
CA HIS A 220 0.79 6.53 -0.49
C HIS A 220 0.70 6.23 -1.99
N SER A 221 -0.51 6.08 -2.53
CA SER A 221 -0.73 5.81 -3.96
C SER A 221 -0.16 6.94 -4.84
N TYR A 222 -0.28 8.18 -4.38
CA TYR A 222 0.22 9.38 -5.06
C TYR A 222 1.75 9.41 -5.14
N GLU A 223 2.43 9.03 -4.05
CA GLU A 223 3.88 8.92 -4.01
C GLU A 223 4.37 7.78 -4.92
N CYS A 224 3.69 6.62 -4.88
CA CYS A 224 4.00 5.49 -5.75
C CYS A 224 3.84 5.86 -7.23
N CYS A 225 2.78 6.61 -7.58
CA CYS A 225 2.56 7.15 -8.91
C CYS A 225 3.69 8.08 -9.34
N ALA A 226 4.04 9.07 -8.51
CA ALA A 226 5.10 10.02 -8.82
C ALA A 226 6.47 9.35 -8.99
N ARG A 227 6.77 8.37 -8.12
CA ARG A 227 7.99 7.56 -8.21
C ARG A 227 8.02 6.73 -9.49
N GLN A 228 6.93 6.06 -9.84
CA GLN A 228 6.82 5.29 -11.09
C GLN A 228 6.96 6.20 -12.32
N TYR A 229 6.37 7.40 -12.29
CA TYR A 229 6.45 8.37 -13.36
C TYR A 229 7.89 8.82 -13.62
N TRP A 230 8.60 9.33 -12.61
CA TRP A 230 9.98 9.79 -12.79
C TRP A 230 10.98 8.66 -13.05
N ARG A 231 10.64 7.41 -12.71
CA ARG A 231 11.43 6.24 -13.08
C ARG A 231 11.23 5.82 -14.54
N SER A 232 9.99 5.78 -15.00
CA SER A 232 9.64 5.39 -16.37
C SER A 232 9.94 6.49 -17.40
N LYS A 233 9.86 7.74 -16.97
CA LYS A 233 10.11 8.93 -17.80
C LYS A 233 11.01 9.94 -17.08
N PRO A 234 12.29 9.59 -16.83
CA PRO A 234 13.18 10.48 -16.08
C PRO A 234 13.43 11.81 -16.78
N LEU A 235 13.98 12.78 -16.05
CA LEU A 235 14.42 14.05 -16.62
C LEU A 235 15.53 13.82 -17.67
N CYS A 236 15.43 14.51 -18.80
CA CYS A 236 16.45 14.54 -19.85
C CYS A 236 17.24 15.86 -19.81
N CYS A 237 18.46 15.84 -20.33
CA CYS A 237 19.37 17.00 -20.30
C CYS A 237 18.90 18.20 -21.14
N ASN A 238 18.01 17.97 -22.09
CA ASN A 238 17.43 19.01 -22.95
C ASN A 238 16.18 19.67 -22.35
N GLU A 239 15.61 19.11 -21.27
CA GLU A 239 14.40 19.64 -20.64
C GLU A 239 14.77 20.68 -19.58
N ASN A 240 14.41 21.93 -19.82
CA ASN A 240 14.66 23.05 -18.91
C ASN A 240 13.36 23.72 -18.45
N SER A 241 12.24 23.55 -19.15
CA SER A 241 10.92 24.04 -18.73
C SER A 241 9.92 22.90 -18.60
N ILE A 242 9.41 22.70 -17.37
CA ILE A 242 8.41 21.68 -17.05
C ILE A 242 7.18 22.35 -16.46
N VAL A 243 6.03 22.09 -17.04
CA VAL A 243 4.73 22.59 -16.56
C VAL A 243 3.99 21.47 -15.83
N LEU A 244 3.49 21.76 -14.62
CA LEU A 244 2.58 20.91 -13.87
C LEU A 244 1.21 21.58 -13.84
N ILE A 245 0.19 20.88 -14.36
CA ILE A 245 -1.21 21.33 -14.30
C ILE A 245 -1.98 20.40 -13.35
N GLY A 246 -2.52 20.99 -12.28
CA GLY A 246 -3.18 20.28 -11.18
C GLY A 246 -2.21 20.10 -10.01
N PHE A 247 -2.48 20.74 -8.86
CA PHE A 247 -1.60 20.71 -7.69
C PHE A 247 -2.27 20.11 -6.44
N GLY A 248 -3.09 19.09 -6.67
CA GLY A 248 -3.63 18.19 -5.64
C GLY A 248 -2.58 17.20 -5.11
N ASN A 249 -3.02 16.03 -4.65
CA ASN A 249 -2.14 15.01 -4.08
C ASN A 249 -1.13 14.46 -5.11
N TYR A 250 -1.55 14.23 -6.36
CA TYR A 250 -0.63 13.78 -7.41
C TYR A 250 0.36 14.88 -7.78
N GLY A 251 -0.09 16.11 -8.01
CA GLY A 251 0.79 17.24 -8.36
C GLY A 251 1.84 17.53 -7.29
N ARG A 252 1.46 17.55 -6.01
CA ARG A 252 2.39 17.68 -4.87
C ARG A 252 3.42 16.54 -4.85
N SER A 253 2.97 15.30 -5.03
CA SER A 253 3.85 14.12 -5.04
C SER A 253 4.82 14.11 -6.22
N ILE A 254 4.36 14.53 -7.40
CA ILE A 254 5.18 14.66 -8.62
C ILE A 254 6.27 15.71 -8.41
N LEU A 255 5.92 16.88 -7.85
CA LEU A 255 6.87 17.94 -7.57
C LEU A 255 7.87 17.55 -6.49
N GLU A 256 7.41 16.93 -5.38
CA GLU A 256 8.29 16.40 -4.34
C GLU A 256 9.33 15.46 -4.94
N ARG A 257 8.90 14.47 -5.73
CA ARG A 257 9.84 13.53 -6.35
C ARG A 257 10.79 14.21 -7.32
N ALA A 258 10.33 15.21 -8.07
CA ALA A 258 11.18 16.01 -8.96
C ALA A 258 12.27 16.74 -8.16
N VAL A 259 11.89 17.47 -7.10
CA VAL A 259 12.82 18.16 -6.19
C VAL A 259 13.86 17.21 -5.62
N LEU A 260 13.46 16.00 -5.24
CA LEU A 260 14.33 15.04 -4.57
C LEU A 260 15.25 14.25 -5.52
N THR A 261 14.83 14.01 -6.77
CA THR A 261 15.50 13.02 -7.65
C THR A 261 15.94 13.55 -9.03
N ASN A 262 15.39 14.66 -9.51
CA ASN A 262 15.74 15.22 -10.82
C ASN A 262 17.03 16.03 -10.75
N ILE A 263 18.15 15.35 -10.54
CA ILE A 263 19.50 15.93 -10.53
C ILE A 263 20.35 15.14 -11.51
N VAL A 264 20.49 15.69 -12.71
CA VAL A 264 21.19 15.07 -13.86
C VAL A 264 22.57 15.68 -14.06
N SER A 265 22.69 17.00 -13.89
CA SER A 265 23.93 17.76 -14.06
C SER A 265 24.00 18.90 -13.06
N ILE A 266 25.21 19.32 -12.71
CA ILE A 266 25.45 20.52 -11.90
C ILE A 266 25.18 21.83 -12.67
N HIS A 267 25.02 21.74 -14.00
CA HIS A 267 24.84 22.88 -14.91
C HIS A 267 23.43 22.98 -15.51
N GLN A 268 22.61 21.94 -15.34
CA GLN A 268 21.22 21.99 -15.79
C GLN A 268 20.37 22.65 -14.71
N HIS A 269 19.53 23.60 -15.12
CA HIS A 269 18.61 24.32 -14.24
C HIS A 269 17.21 24.23 -14.82
N VAL A 270 16.30 23.61 -14.07
CA VAL A 270 14.93 23.36 -14.54
C VAL A 270 13.97 24.35 -13.89
N ALA A 271 13.17 25.02 -14.72
CA ALA A 271 12.03 25.83 -14.31
C ALA A 271 10.77 24.96 -14.26
N TYR A 272 10.25 24.75 -13.05
CA TYR A 272 8.97 24.09 -12.82
C TYR A 272 7.89 25.16 -12.71
N HIS A 273 6.96 25.20 -13.67
CA HIS A 273 5.80 26.08 -13.65
C HIS A 273 4.61 25.28 -13.09
N ILE A 274 4.06 25.71 -11.96
CA ILE A 274 3.04 24.98 -11.23
C ILE A 274 1.72 25.76 -11.27
N PHE A 275 0.67 25.10 -11.79
CA PHE A 275 -0.69 25.61 -11.83
C PHE A 275 -1.59 24.80 -10.89
N GLY A 276 -2.14 25.45 -9.86
CA GLY A 276 -3.04 24.84 -8.88
C GLY A 276 -2.91 25.45 -7.49
N ASP A 277 -3.61 24.89 -6.50
CA ASP A 277 -3.61 25.41 -5.12
C ASP A 277 -2.36 25.00 -4.34
N VAL A 278 -1.51 26.00 -4.09
CA VAL A 278 -0.17 25.87 -3.48
C VAL A 278 -0.13 26.28 -2.00
N GLY A 279 -1.24 26.74 -1.43
CA GLY A 279 -1.26 27.48 -0.15
C GLY A 279 -0.59 26.73 1.01
N ASP A 280 -1.01 25.48 1.25
CA ASP A 280 -0.42 24.67 2.31
C ASP A 280 1.01 24.23 2.00
N PHE A 281 1.34 24.01 0.72
CA PHE A 281 2.64 23.46 0.32
C PHE A 281 3.78 24.41 0.68
N LEU A 282 3.67 25.70 0.30
CA LEU A 282 4.70 26.69 0.63
C LEU A 282 4.78 26.99 2.12
N THR A 283 3.65 26.88 2.83
CA THR A 283 3.61 27.04 4.30
C THR A 283 4.36 25.89 4.99
N ILE A 284 4.16 24.66 4.53
CA ILE A 284 4.85 23.48 5.05
C ILE A 284 6.34 23.55 4.68
N HIS A 285 6.68 23.81 3.41
CA HIS A 285 8.05 23.78 2.88
C HIS A 285 8.69 25.18 2.78
N HIS A 286 8.58 25.97 3.85
CA HIS A 286 8.99 27.37 3.91
C HIS A 286 10.49 27.66 3.67
N ARG A 287 11.34 26.63 3.57
CA ARG A 287 12.80 26.78 3.33
C ARG A 287 13.24 26.51 1.90
N LEU A 288 12.34 26.20 0.98
CA LEU A 288 12.69 25.88 -0.41
C LEU A 288 13.49 27.00 -1.11
N ASN A 289 13.24 28.25 -0.76
CA ASN A 289 13.96 29.43 -1.27
C ASN A 289 15.48 29.44 -0.98
N ARG A 290 15.99 28.52 -0.16
CA ARG A 290 17.43 28.36 0.11
C ARG A 290 18.17 27.66 -1.03
N VAL A 291 17.47 26.83 -1.80
CA VAL A 291 18.07 25.99 -2.85
C VAL A 291 17.43 26.27 -4.21
N PHE A 292 16.17 26.68 -4.22
CA PHE A 292 15.40 26.99 -5.41
C PHE A 292 15.14 28.49 -5.53
N SER A 293 15.12 29.00 -6.76
CA SER A 293 14.48 30.28 -7.04
C SER A 293 12.96 30.12 -6.92
N ILE A 294 12.27 31.02 -6.24
CA ILE A 294 10.82 30.95 -6.04
C ILE A 294 10.15 32.07 -6.82
N ASN A 295 9.20 31.72 -7.67
CA ASN A 295 8.41 32.62 -8.51
C ASN A 295 9.19 33.42 -9.57
N GLU A 296 10.46 33.13 -9.77
CA GLU A 296 11.32 33.74 -10.78
C GLU A 296 12.23 32.68 -11.41
N GLU A 297 12.44 32.75 -12.73
CA GLU A 297 13.43 31.91 -13.40
C GLU A 297 14.86 32.31 -13.02
N SER A 298 15.70 31.32 -12.79
CA SER A 298 17.11 31.51 -12.43
C SER A 298 18.03 30.78 -13.40
N ALA A 299 19.13 31.44 -13.74
CA ALA A 299 20.20 30.87 -14.56
C ALA A 299 21.22 30.07 -13.74
N THR A 300 21.08 30.01 -12.40
CA THR A 300 22.07 29.41 -11.49
C THR A 300 21.51 28.29 -10.61
N CYS A 301 20.19 28.14 -10.56
CA CYS A 301 19.51 27.09 -9.81
C CYS A 301 18.15 26.76 -10.42
N ASP A 302 17.59 25.61 -10.03
CA ASP A 302 16.22 25.25 -10.40
C ASP A 302 15.21 26.27 -9.84
N SER A 303 14.12 26.46 -10.56
CA SER A 303 13.09 27.46 -10.25
C SER A 303 11.75 26.79 -9.99
N LEU A 304 11.04 27.22 -8.94
CA LEU A 304 9.68 26.80 -8.62
C LEU A 304 8.76 28.01 -8.78
N ILE A 305 7.99 28.04 -9.85
CA ILE A 305 7.19 29.19 -10.26
C ILE A 305 5.72 28.84 -10.10
N PHE A 306 5.08 29.40 -9.09
CA PHE A 306 3.68 29.15 -8.78
C PHE A 306 2.80 30.21 -9.42
N HIS A 307 1.85 29.79 -10.25
CA HIS A 307 0.97 30.70 -10.99
C HIS A 307 -0.36 30.85 -10.29
N GLU A 308 -0.78 32.10 -10.06
CA GLU A 308 -2.10 32.42 -9.51
C GLU A 308 -3.20 32.36 -10.57
N ASN A 309 -2.86 32.69 -11.82
CA ASN A 309 -3.80 32.67 -12.94
C ASN A 309 -4.03 31.24 -13.44
N PRO A 310 -5.20 30.96 -14.05
CA PRO A 310 -5.48 29.68 -14.68
C PRO A 310 -4.43 29.32 -15.74
N TRP A 311 -4.11 28.03 -15.84
CA TRP A 311 -3.15 27.53 -16.83
C TRP A 311 -3.49 27.95 -18.26
N ALA A 312 -4.78 28.03 -18.59
CA ALA A 312 -5.25 28.37 -19.93
C ALA A 312 -4.81 29.79 -20.39
N GLU A 313 -4.51 30.70 -19.47
CA GLU A 313 -4.05 32.04 -19.81
C GLU A 313 -2.55 32.07 -20.16
N ALA A 314 -1.78 31.08 -19.69
CA ALA A 314 -0.32 31.02 -19.80
C ALA A 314 0.19 30.46 -21.14
N HIS A 315 -0.36 30.95 -22.26
CA HIS A 315 -0.09 30.46 -23.62
C HIS A 315 1.41 30.33 -23.92
N SER A 316 2.19 31.39 -23.69
CA SER A 316 3.62 31.40 -23.99
C SER A 316 4.40 30.35 -23.20
N ILE A 317 3.99 30.08 -21.95
CA ILE A 317 4.66 29.10 -21.09
C ILE A 317 4.33 27.69 -21.58
N LEU A 318 3.06 27.42 -21.90
CA LEU A 318 2.61 26.12 -22.39
C LEU A 318 3.22 25.76 -23.75
N GLU A 319 3.25 26.69 -24.69
CA GLU A 319 3.80 26.43 -26.03
C GLU A 319 5.32 26.23 -26.03
N GLN A 320 6.03 26.80 -25.06
CA GLN A 320 7.50 26.67 -24.93
C GLN A 320 7.94 25.55 -23.97
N ALA A 321 7.00 24.94 -23.24
CA ALA A 321 7.32 23.90 -22.29
C ALA A 321 7.92 22.68 -22.99
N ASP A 322 9.02 22.15 -22.46
CA ASP A 322 9.61 20.89 -22.94
C ASP A 322 8.73 19.69 -22.54
N ARG A 323 8.07 19.82 -21.39
CA ARG A 323 7.21 18.78 -20.80
C ARG A 323 6.04 19.41 -20.05
N ILE A 324 4.82 18.96 -20.35
CA ILE A 324 3.61 19.29 -19.60
C ILE A 324 3.12 18.03 -18.90
N ILE A 325 2.89 18.10 -17.60
CA ILE A 325 2.42 17.00 -16.76
C ILE A 325 1.05 17.38 -16.21
N ILE A 326 0.02 16.70 -16.70
CA ILE A 326 -1.35 16.87 -16.24
C ILE A 326 -1.57 15.87 -15.10
N CYS A 327 -1.70 16.38 -13.89
CA CYS A 327 -1.71 15.60 -12.65
C CYS A 327 -2.87 15.97 -11.72
N GLU A 328 -4.01 16.31 -12.32
CA GLU A 328 -5.27 16.45 -11.59
C GLU A 328 -5.65 15.17 -10.83
N ASP A 329 -6.13 15.37 -9.60
CA ASP A 329 -6.62 14.26 -8.77
C ASP A 329 -7.91 13.68 -9.37
N ASP A 330 -8.77 14.55 -9.91
CA ASP A 330 -9.93 14.17 -10.71
C ASP A 330 -9.53 13.87 -12.16
N GLU A 331 -9.69 12.61 -12.55
CA GLU A 331 -9.26 12.12 -13.87
C GLU A 331 -10.07 12.76 -15.00
N GLN A 332 -11.36 13.07 -14.79
CA GLN A 332 -12.20 13.69 -15.80
C GLN A 332 -11.72 15.11 -16.14
N SER A 333 -11.34 15.88 -15.13
CA SER A 333 -10.73 17.21 -15.28
C SER A 333 -9.40 17.12 -16.04
N GLY A 334 -8.55 16.13 -15.71
CA GLY A 334 -7.30 15.87 -16.43
C GLY A 334 -7.51 15.60 -17.93
N TRP A 335 -8.48 14.76 -18.28
CA TRP A 335 -8.83 14.50 -19.68
C TRP A 335 -9.33 15.75 -20.41
N SER A 336 -10.15 16.58 -19.74
CA SER A 336 -10.63 17.84 -20.31
C SER A 336 -9.47 18.79 -20.64
N ILE A 337 -8.49 18.90 -19.74
CA ILE A 337 -7.27 19.70 -19.94
C ILE A 337 -6.47 19.14 -21.12
N PHE A 338 -6.27 17.83 -21.18
CA PHE A 338 -5.51 17.19 -22.25
C PHE A 338 -6.10 17.50 -23.64
N TRP A 339 -7.42 17.34 -23.80
CA TRP A 339 -8.08 17.65 -25.08
C TRP A 339 -8.03 19.14 -25.39
N THR A 340 -8.21 20.01 -24.39
CA THR A 340 -8.11 21.46 -24.59
C THR A 340 -6.70 21.86 -25.06
N LEU A 341 -5.64 21.30 -24.46
CA LEU A 341 -4.27 21.55 -24.90
C LEU A 341 -4.06 21.07 -26.34
N ASN A 342 -4.53 19.87 -26.67
CA ASN A 342 -4.33 19.28 -28.00
C ASN A 342 -5.13 20.00 -29.11
N ASP A 343 -6.31 20.52 -28.79
CA ASP A 343 -7.21 21.13 -29.78
C ASP A 343 -6.88 22.60 -30.04
N TYR A 344 -6.38 23.33 -29.02
CA TYR A 344 -6.26 24.79 -29.07
C TYR A 344 -4.83 25.34 -28.95
N TYR A 345 -3.85 24.56 -28.48
CA TYR A 345 -2.49 25.03 -28.24
C TYR A 345 -1.48 24.35 -29.15
N ARG A 346 -0.42 25.06 -29.53
CA ARG A 346 0.69 24.50 -30.33
C ARG A 346 1.80 24.05 -29.42
N ILE A 347 1.61 22.89 -28.79
CA ILE A 347 2.61 22.33 -27.87
C ILE A 347 3.78 21.72 -28.66
N SER A 348 5.00 22.22 -28.43
CA SER A 348 6.22 21.62 -29.00
C SER A 348 6.79 20.49 -28.15
N GLY A 349 6.58 20.55 -26.84
CA GLY A 349 7.03 19.54 -25.89
C GLY A 349 6.11 18.31 -25.81
N ARG A 350 6.47 17.40 -24.91
CA ARG A 350 5.65 16.22 -24.60
C ARG A 350 4.57 16.55 -23.58
N VAL A 351 3.40 15.94 -23.71
CA VAL A 351 2.29 16.06 -22.75
C VAL A 351 2.03 14.70 -22.12
N ASP A 352 2.14 14.62 -20.79
CA ASP A 352 1.91 13.43 -20.01
C ASP A 352 0.64 13.56 -19.17
N LEU A 353 -0.32 12.65 -19.40
CA LEU A 353 -1.60 12.65 -18.70
C LEU A 353 -1.65 11.59 -17.60
N ARG A 354 -2.02 12.00 -16.37
CA ARG A 354 -2.36 11.05 -15.32
C ARG A 354 -3.66 10.31 -15.65
N SER A 355 -3.63 8.98 -15.68
CA SER A 355 -4.81 8.14 -15.85
C SER A 355 -4.70 6.85 -15.05
N SER A 356 -5.79 6.43 -14.41
CA SER A 356 -5.84 5.15 -13.66
C SER A 356 -5.82 3.91 -14.56
N ARG A 357 -6.00 4.09 -15.87
CA ARG A 357 -6.01 3.03 -16.88
C ARG A 357 -4.98 3.32 -17.98
N LYS A 358 -4.63 2.29 -18.73
CA LYS A 358 -3.78 2.47 -19.92
C LYS A 358 -4.53 3.26 -20.98
N ALA A 359 -3.88 4.26 -21.57
CA ALA A 359 -4.41 5.09 -22.64
C ALA A 359 -3.55 4.94 -23.91
N PRO A 360 -3.82 3.94 -24.78
CA PRO A 360 -3.03 3.71 -25.99
C PRO A 360 -3.02 4.93 -26.91
N GLY A 361 -1.84 5.27 -27.44
CA GLY A 361 -1.66 6.41 -28.35
C GLY A 361 -1.49 7.77 -27.67
N ILE A 362 -1.63 7.83 -26.35
CA ILE A 362 -1.37 9.04 -25.54
C ILE A 362 -0.22 8.74 -24.58
N SER A 363 0.63 9.74 -24.32
CA SER A 363 1.62 9.58 -23.26
C SER A 363 0.92 9.73 -21.91
N TYR A 364 0.80 8.62 -21.17
CA TYR A 364 0.09 8.59 -19.88
C TYR A 364 0.99 8.12 -18.74
N PHE A 365 0.53 8.26 -17.50
CA PHE A 365 1.16 7.67 -16.32
C PHE A 365 0.14 7.41 -15.21
N GLY A 366 0.52 6.59 -14.23
CA GLY A 366 -0.30 6.35 -13.03
C GLY A 366 -1.40 5.30 -13.22
N ALA A 367 -1.28 4.40 -14.21
CA ALA A 367 -2.21 3.30 -14.35
C ALA A 367 -2.11 2.37 -13.13
N ASN A 368 -3.25 1.84 -12.69
CA ASN A 368 -3.30 0.98 -11.50
C ASN A 368 -2.34 -0.22 -11.62
N GLU A 369 -2.21 -0.79 -12.81
CA GLU A 369 -1.28 -1.91 -13.10
C GLU A 369 0.19 -1.55 -12.84
N ASP A 370 0.56 -0.27 -12.98
CA ASP A 370 1.92 0.22 -12.82
C ASP A 370 2.19 0.70 -11.37
N ILE A 371 1.16 1.23 -10.70
CA ILE A 371 1.23 1.70 -9.30
C ILE A 371 1.20 0.53 -8.32
N TYR A 372 0.25 -0.39 -8.49
CA TYR A 372 -0.02 -1.47 -7.54
C TYR A 372 0.80 -2.71 -7.89
N THR A 373 2.10 -2.62 -7.67
CA THR A 373 3.07 -3.71 -7.89
C THR A 373 3.83 -4.04 -6.61
N PRO A 374 4.35 -5.27 -6.46
CA PRO A 374 5.26 -5.61 -5.36
C PRO A 374 6.43 -4.62 -5.22
N GLN A 375 7.00 -4.18 -6.35
CA GLN A 375 8.14 -3.26 -6.37
C GLN A 375 7.81 -1.86 -5.85
N GLN A 376 6.56 -1.40 -5.98
CA GLN A 376 6.11 -0.08 -5.51
C GLN A 376 5.53 -0.13 -4.08
N ILE A 377 4.84 -1.21 -3.72
CA ILE A 377 4.13 -1.32 -2.43
C ILE A 377 5.00 -1.97 -1.36
N ILE A 378 5.61 -3.12 -1.66
CA ILE A 378 6.46 -3.87 -0.72
C ILE A 378 7.87 -3.28 -0.69
N ARG A 379 8.35 -2.74 -1.82
CA ARG A 379 9.64 -2.02 -1.97
C ARG A 379 10.85 -2.81 -1.48
N THR A 380 10.84 -4.15 -1.56
CA THR A 380 11.88 -5.00 -0.98
C THR A 380 13.29 -4.65 -1.44
N ASP A 381 13.50 -4.50 -2.76
CA ASP A 381 14.85 -4.25 -3.29
C ASP A 381 15.31 -2.81 -3.04
N LEU A 382 14.38 -1.85 -3.06
CA LEU A 382 14.66 -0.47 -2.69
C LEU A 382 15.10 -0.36 -1.23
N ASN A 383 14.36 -1.01 -0.31
CA ASN A 383 14.67 -1.02 1.11
C ASN A 383 16.03 -1.70 1.37
N LYS A 384 16.33 -2.82 0.68
CA LYS A 384 17.65 -3.46 0.75
C LYS A 384 18.77 -2.53 0.28
N ALA A 385 18.56 -1.80 -0.82
CA ALA A 385 19.53 -0.83 -1.31
C ALA A 385 19.74 0.32 -0.31
N ALA A 386 18.67 0.85 0.28
CA ALA A 386 18.73 1.90 1.31
C ALA A 386 19.49 1.45 2.57
N ILE A 387 19.23 0.22 3.06
CA ILE A 387 19.98 -0.40 4.17
C ILE A 387 21.47 -0.46 3.84
N MET A 388 21.81 -0.92 2.63
CA MET A 388 23.19 -1.01 2.19
C MET A 388 23.88 0.36 2.11
N ILE A 389 23.19 1.39 1.62
CA ILE A 389 23.70 2.78 1.64
C ILE A 389 24.01 3.21 3.06
N ASN A 390 23.14 2.89 4.01
CA ASN A 390 23.40 3.22 5.40
C ASN A 390 24.66 2.52 5.90
N GLU A 391 24.79 1.21 5.70
CA GLU A 391 25.96 0.44 6.16
C GLU A 391 27.28 0.89 5.52
N LEU A 392 27.28 1.24 4.23
CA LEU A 392 28.47 1.80 3.58
C LEU A 392 28.83 3.18 4.15
N PHE A 393 27.83 4.04 4.34
CA PHE A 393 28.04 5.34 4.96
C PHE A 393 28.65 5.19 6.36
N ARG A 394 28.12 4.29 7.19
CA ARG A 394 28.66 4.01 8.54
C ARG A 394 30.13 3.58 8.51
N LYS A 395 30.54 2.80 7.49
CA LYS A 395 31.93 2.36 7.32
C LYS A 395 32.86 3.44 6.77
N SER A 396 32.30 4.42 6.04
CA SER A 396 33.07 5.51 5.43
C SER A 396 33.40 6.67 6.36
N VAL A 397 32.72 6.78 7.50
CA VAL A 397 32.88 7.90 8.44
C VAL A 397 33.65 7.48 9.70
N SER A 398 34.39 8.42 10.26
CA SER A 398 35.24 8.23 11.45
C SER A 398 34.46 8.33 12.78
N TYR A 399 33.22 8.83 12.75
CA TYR A 399 32.41 9.12 13.92
C TYR A 399 31.25 8.13 14.12
N PRO A 400 30.70 8.00 15.35
CA PRO A 400 29.59 7.10 15.63
C PRO A 400 28.34 7.40 14.80
N THR A 401 27.79 6.38 14.17
CA THR A 401 26.58 6.46 13.33
C THR A 401 25.61 5.33 13.66
N ARG A 402 24.31 5.62 13.51
CA ARG A 402 23.22 4.70 13.85
C ARG A 402 23.07 3.59 12.80
N SER A 403 22.75 2.39 13.27
CA SER A 403 22.29 1.28 12.42
C SER A 403 20.92 1.57 11.81
N TRP A 404 20.51 0.80 10.80
CA TRP A 404 19.23 1.02 10.12
C TRP A 404 18.03 0.95 11.07
N GLU A 405 18.08 0.01 12.01
CA GLU A 405 17.04 -0.24 13.02
C GLU A 405 16.92 0.94 14.00
N GLU A 406 18.02 1.67 14.22
CA GLU A 406 18.09 2.84 15.12
C GLU A 406 17.81 4.18 14.42
N LEU A 407 17.72 4.20 13.08
CA LEU A 407 17.35 5.40 12.34
C LEU A 407 15.88 5.76 12.56
N ASP A 408 15.62 7.06 12.69
CA ASP A 408 14.26 7.58 12.57
C ASP A 408 13.79 7.56 11.09
N ASP A 409 12.49 7.77 10.90
CA ASP A 409 11.86 7.65 9.60
C ASP A 409 12.41 8.65 8.59
N LEU A 410 12.70 9.90 9.00
CA LEU A 410 13.26 10.91 8.11
C LEU A 410 14.64 10.47 7.58
N HIS A 411 15.50 9.97 8.44
CA HIS A 411 16.83 9.51 8.02
C HIS A 411 16.75 8.25 7.17
N ARG A 412 15.81 7.34 7.44
CA ARG A 412 15.52 6.21 6.54
C ARG A 412 15.06 6.71 5.17
N GLN A 413 14.14 7.68 5.11
CA GLN A 413 13.70 8.29 3.86
C GLN A 413 14.87 8.94 3.09
N SER A 414 15.82 9.55 3.78
CA SER A 414 17.03 10.09 3.12
C SER A 414 17.83 9.03 2.38
N LYS A 415 17.95 7.82 2.97
CA LYS A 415 18.62 6.67 2.36
C LYS A 415 17.78 6.04 1.25
N ILE A 416 16.46 5.99 1.39
CA ILE A 416 15.53 5.51 0.36
C ILE A 416 15.59 6.41 -0.88
N VAL A 417 15.55 7.73 -0.71
CA VAL A 417 15.69 8.70 -1.80
C VAL A 417 17.06 8.58 -2.48
N ALA A 418 18.13 8.36 -1.71
CA ALA A 418 19.46 8.10 -2.26
C ALA A 418 19.51 6.80 -3.08
N ALA A 419 18.78 5.76 -2.66
CA ALA A 419 18.65 4.50 -3.41
C ALA A 419 17.81 4.68 -4.68
N ASP A 420 16.73 5.45 -4.64
CA ASP A 420 15.93 5.77 -5.83
C ASP A 420 16.74 6.54 -6.88
N HIS A 421 17.66 7.41 -6.46
CA HIS A 421 18.54 8.17 -7.36
C HIS A 421 19.57 7.29 -8.11
N LEU A 422 19.72 6.00 -7.76
CA LEU A 422 20.67 5.11 -8.44
C LEU A 422 20.41 4.96 -9.94
N LEU A 423 19.14 4.99 -10.36
CA LEU A 423 18.80 4.99 -11.79
C LEU A 423 19.38 6.23 -12.48
N MET A 424 19.24 7.40 -11.85
CA MET A 424 19.78 8.64 -12.39
C MET A 424 21.31 8.62 -12.43
N LYS A 425 21.98 8.16 -11.37
CA LYS A 425 23.44 8.00 -11.36
C LYS A 425 23.94 7.11 -12.48
N THR A 426 23.22 6.02 -12.75
CA THR A 426 23.55 5.10 -13.85
C THR A 426 23.46 5.82 -15.20
N ARG A 427 22.39 6.59 -15.43
CA ARG A 427 22.23 7.42 -16.64
C ARG A 427 23.36 8.45 -16.77
N ILE A 428 23.72 9.13 -15.68
CA ILE A 428 24.81 10.12 -15.65
C ILE A 428 26.15 9.48 -16.01
N LEU A 429 26.46 8.31 -15.46
CA LEU A 429 27.73 7.63 -15.70
C LEU A 429 27.82 7.07 -17.12
N LEU A 430 26.75 6.48 -17.62
CA LEU A 430 26.73 5.87 -18.94
C LEU A 430 26.44 6.86 -20.07
N GLU A 431 26.03 8.09 -19.73
CA GLU A 431 25.61 9.12 -20.69
C GLU A 431 24.48 8.59 -21.60
N ASP A 432 23.58 7.79 -21.01
CA ASP A 432 22.50 7.08 -21.70
C ASP A 432 21.14 7.38 -21.06
N GLU A 433 20.37 8.24 -21.71
CA GLU A 433 19.05 8.68 -21.26
C GLU A 433 17.93 7.67 -21.57
N THR A 434 18.22 6.60 -22.30
CA THR A 434 17.23 5.55 -22.63
C THR A 434 17.03 4.57 -21.48
N ILE A 435 17.91 4.58 -20.48
CA ILE A 435 17.86 3.68 -19.33
C ILE A 435 16.72 4.11 -18.39
N THR A 436 15.75 3.20 -18.20
CA THR A 436 14.59 3.36 -17.30
C THR A 436 14.53 2.29 -16.20
N GLU A 437 15.38 1.27 -16.29
CA GLU A 437 15.44 0.17 -15.33
C GLU A 437 16.88 -0.20 -14.96
N LEU A 438 17.06 -0.64 -13.71
CA LEU A 438 18.33 -1.12 -13.21
C LEU A 438 18.39 -2.64 -13.33
N ASN A 439 19.41 -3.14 -14.02
CA ASN A 439 19.77 -4.56 -14.04
C ASN A 439 21.28 -4.73 -13.74
N ALA A 440 21.70 -5.94 -13.38
CA ALA A 440 23.07 -6.23 -12.96
C ALA A 440 24.11 -5.76 -13.99
N SER A 441 23.87 -6.02 -15.28
CA SER A 441 24.77 -5.65 -16.38
C SER A 441 24.94 -4.14 -16.51
N VAL A 442 23.83 -3.39 -16.47
CA VAL A 442 23.81 -1.94 -16.59
C VAL A 442 24.51 -1.28 -15.39
N VAL A 443 24.21 -1.75 -14.17
CA VAL A 443 24.84 -1.22 -12.94
C VAL A 443 26.34 -1.52 -12.93
N LYS A 444 26.76 -2.70 -13.39
CA LYS A 444 28.18 -3.08 -13.50
C LYS A 444 28.93 -2.16 -14.47
N ARG A 445 28.37 -1.93 -15.66
CA ARG A 445 28.95 -1.00 -16.65
C ARG A 445 29.08 0.42 -16.09
N ALA A 446 28.05 0.89 -15.38
CA ALA A 446 28.07 2.21 -14.74
C ALA A 446 29.17 2.29 -13.67
N TYR A 447 29.29 1.25 -12.84
CA TYR A 447 30.34 1.17 -11.82
C TYR A 447 31.75 1.12 -12.43
N ASP A 448 31.97 0.34 -13.49
CA ASP A 448 33.25 0.29 -14.19
C ASP A 448 33.63 1.66 -14.78
N LYS A 449 32.66 2.41 -15.31
CA LYS A 449 32.87 3.79 -15.74
C LYS A 449 33.24 4.67 -14.54
N TYR A 450 32.50 4.61 -13.44
CA TYR A 450 32.82 5.35 -12.21
C TYR A 450 34.26 5.08 -11.75
N CYS A 451 34.69 3.82 -11.70
CA CYS A 451 36.07 3.45 -11.35
C CYS A 451 37.11 4.07 -12.28
N LYS A 452 36.82 4.17 -13.59
CA LYS A 452 37.70 4.82 -14.57
C LYS A 452 37.72 6.34 -14.42
N THR A 453 36.59 7.01 -14.22
CA THR A 453 36.56 8.49 -14.10
C THR A 453 37.09 8.97 -12.75
N SER A 454 36.86 8.20 -11.69
CA SER A 454 37.31 8.49 -10.32
C SER A 454 38.82 8.36 -10.12
N THR A 455 39.59 7.96 -11.14
CA THR A 455 41.06 8.09 -11.11
C THR A 455 41.53 9.55 -11.24
N SER A 456 40.68 10.42 -11.80
CA SER A 456 40.92 11.87 -11.87
C SER A 456 40.18 12.59 -10.74
N GLU A 457 40.80 13.61 -10.15
CA GLU A 457 40.17 14.33 -9.04
C GLU A 457 39.07 15.28 -9.50
N GLU A 458 39.16 15.77 -10.73
CA GLU A 458 38.10 16.52 -11.42
C GLU A 458 36.82 15.68 -11.56
N GLY A 459 36.94 14.41 -11.98
CA GLY A 459 35.80 13.50 -12.09
C GLY A 459 35.15 13.20 -10.74
N LYS A 460 35.94 12.99 -9.68
CA LYS A 460 35.40 12.79 -8.32
C LYS A 460 34.61 14.01 -7.83
N GLU A 461 35.15 15.21 -8.03
CA GLU A 461 34.52 16.44 -7.56
C GLU A 461 33.13 16.65 -8.19
N VAL A 462 32.94 16.33 -9.47
CA VAL A 462 31.62 16.42 -10.12
C VAL A 462 30.61 15.48 -9.44
N TYR A 463 30.98 14.23 -9.19
CA TYR A 463 30.10 13.25 -8.54
C TYR A 463 29.78 13.59 -7.08
N ARG A 464 30.76 14.11 -6.34
CA ARG A 464 30.57 14.60 -4.98
C ARG A 464 29.63 15.80 -4.93
N LYS A 465 29.77 16.74 -5.87
CA LYS A 465 28.85 17.90 -6.01
C LYS A 465 27.42 17.45 -6.28
N LEU A 466 27.21 16.49 -7.17
CA LEU A 466 25.89 15.94 -7.48
C LEU A 466 25.23 15.30 -6.24
N ASP A 467 25.95 14.45 -5.50
CA ASP A 467 25.40 13.84 -4.28
C ASP A 467 25.17 14.87 -3.15
N HIS A 468 26.04 15.87 -3.05
CA HIS A 468 25.84 17.00 -2.13
C HIS A 468 24.58 17.80 -2.45
N MET A 469 24.38 18.17 -3.73
CA MET A 469 23.15 18.85 -4.18
C MET A 469 21.90 18.04 -3.84
N ARG A 470 21.93 16.72 -4.06
CA ARG A 470 20.84 15.81 -3.69
C ARG A 470 20.55 15.82 -2.19
N ALA A 471 21.60 15.70 -1.37
CA ALA A 471 21.45 15.71 0.08
C ALA A 471 20.89 17.05 0.57
N VAL A 472 21.41 18.17 0.06
CA VAL A 472 20.95 19.53 0.39
C VAL A 472 19.47 19.70 0.01
N ARG A 473 19.05 19.32 -1.21
CA ARG A 473 17.64 19.36 -1.63
C ARG A 473 16.74 18.58 -0.71
N PHE A 474 17.11 17.34 -0.36
CA PHE A 474 16.34 16.50 0.58
C PHE A 474 16.12 17.20 1.92
N TYR A 475 17.21 17.63 2.56
CA TYR A 475 17.13 18.23 3.89
C TYR A 475 16.40 19.58 3.88
N THR A 476 16.62 20.41 2.85
CA THR A 476 15.88 21.67 2.67
C THR A 476 14.38 21.43 2.49
N PHE A 477 13.98 20.41 1.71
CA PHE A 477 12.57 20.05 1.54
C PHE A 477 11.89 19.71 2.88
N TYR A 478 12.60 19.03 3.79
CA TYR A 478 12.11 18.72 5.15
C TYR A 478 12.43 19.81 6.20
N ASN A 479 12.72 21.04 5.76
CA ASN A 479 12.98 22.24 6.57
C ASN A 479 14.20 22.16 7.50
N TRP A 480 15.23 21.42 7.13
CA TRP A 480 16.52 21.47 7.82
C TRP A 480 17.35 22.67 7.36
N SER A 481 18.33 23.05 8.18
CA SER A 481 19.28 24.11 7.84
C SER A 481 20.69 23.86 8.31
N TYR A 482 21.61 24.68 7.81
CA TYR A 482 22.96 24.74 8.31
C TYR A 482 23.01 25.03 9.82
N GLY A 483 23.90 24.33 10.51
CA GLY A 483 24.32 24.62 11.88
C GLY A 483 25.71 24.06 12.12
N LEU A 484 26.45 24.63 13.07
CA LEU A 484 27.87 24.26 13.31
C LEU A 484 28.06 22.80 13.73
N ALA A 485 27.02 22.18 14.28
CA ALA A 485 26.99 20.77 14.66
C ALA A 485 25.59 20.21 14.36
N ARG A 486 25.50 18.88 14.21
CA ARG A 486 24.23 18.21 13.97
C ARG A 486 23.32 18.34 15.19
N ASN A 487 22.10 18.80 14.97
CA ASN A 487 21.05 18.90 15.99
C ASN A 487 19.69 18.51 15.40
N ASP A 488 19.26 17.28 15.64
CA ASP A 488 18.04 16.73 15.05
C ASP A 488 16.76 17.41 15.59
N ILE A 489 16.79 17.95 16.82
CA ILE A 489 15.66 18.67 17.43
C ILE A 489 15.45 20.02 16.73
N LYS A 490 16.55 20.75 16.47
CA LYS A 490 16.52 22.02 15.74
C LYS A 490 16.50 21.83 14.22
N ARG A 491 16.64 20.59 13.74
CA ARG A 491 16.82 20.24 12.32
C ARG A 491 18.01 20.97 11.70
N GLU A 492 19.14 20.95 12.39
CA GLU A 492 20.39 21.57 11.94
C GLU A 492 21.41 20.50 11.54
N HIS A 493 22.11 20.71 10.43
CA HIS A 493 23.15 19.79 9.97
C HIS A 493 24.35 20.56 9.34
N PRO A 494 25.60 20.23 9.71
CA PRO A 494 26.79 20.99 9.29
C PRO A 494 27.10 20.87 7.80
N MET A 495 26.64 19.81 7.15
CA MET A 495 26.80 19.63 5.70
C MET A 495 25.73 20.34 4.86
N LEU A 496 24.91 21.23 5.42
CA LEU A 496 23.92 22.02 4.66
C LEU A 496 24.44 23.40 4.28
N CYS A 497 25.73 23.47 3.95
CA CYS A 497 26.44 24.63 3.44
C CYS A 497 26.77 24.48 1.95
N GLN A 498 27.40 25.49 1.34
CA GLN A 498 27.87 25.38 -0.03
C GLN A 498 28.95 24.30 -0.14
N TYR A 499 29.01 23.61 -1.28
CA TYR A 499 29.95 22.48 -1.45
C TYR A 499 31.41 22.90 -1.24
N GLU A 500 31.76 24.10 -1.67
CA GLU A 500 33.09 24.70 -1.55
C GLU A 500 33.51 24.92 -0.08
N GLU A 501 32.54 25.04 0.84
CA GLU A 501 32.77 25.26 2.28
C GLU A 501 32.98 23.95 3.06
N LEU A 502 32.76 22.80 2.43
CA LEU A 502 32.97 21.49 3.06
C LEU A 502 34.46 21.20 3.29
N THR A 503 34.76 20.56 4.42
CA THR A 503 36.10 20.01 4.68
C THR A 503 36.39 18.85 3.71
N GLN A 504 37.68 18.54 3.53
CA GLN A 504 38.09 17.41 2.68
C GLN A 504 37.55 16.07 3.19
N GLU A 505 37.40 15.90 4.50
CA GLU A 505 36.78 14.71 5.09
C GLU A 505 35.29 14.64 4.71
N GLN A 506 34.54 15.74 4.89
CA GLN A 506 33.12 15.81 4.54
C GLN A 506 32.86 15.59 3.04
N LYS A 507 33.76 16.03 2.17
CA LYS A 507 33.68 15.77 0.72
C LYS A 507 33.83 14.27 0.41
N ARG A 508 34.76 13.58 1.08
CA ARG A 508 34.96 12.13 0.91
C ARG A 508 33.77 11.30 1.36
N GLU A 509 32.98 11.77 2.34
CA GLU A 509 31.74 11.09 2.76
C GLU A 509 30.73 10.92 1.60
N ARG A 510 30.83 11.74 0.54
CA ARG A 510 29.97 11.66 -0.65
C ARG A 510 30.37 10.54 -1.60
N ASP A 511 31.59 10.02 -1.51
CA ASP A 511 32.08 8.93 -2.37
C ASP A 511 31.33 7.62 -2.10
N ALA A 512 30.95 7.37 -0.84
CA ALA A 512 30.22 6.15 -0.42
C ALA A 512 28.92 5.93 -1.20
N SER A 513 28.24 7.03 -1.56
CA SER A 513 27.00 7.05 -2.33
C SER A 513 27.19 6.51 -3.76
N TRP A 514 28.40 6.64 -4.32
CA TRP A 514 28.76 6.16 -5.66
C TRP A 514 29.42 4.79 -5.63
N GLU A 515 30.23 4.50 -4.61
CA GLU A 515 30.85 3.19 -4.39
C GLU A 515 29.82 2.08 -4.15
N LEU A 516 28.62 2.42 -3.64
CA LEU A 516 27.48 1.52 -3.51
C LEU A 516 27.19 0.73 -4.80
N MET A 517 27.33 1.35 -5.98
CA MET A 517 27.03 0.68 -7.25
C MET A 517 27.85 -0.60 -7.44
N GLY A 518 29.07 -0.64 -6.89
CA GLY A 518 29.93 -1.82 -6.88
C GLY A 518 29.42 -2.97 -6.00
N ASN A 519 28.64 -2.67 -4.95
CA ASN A 519 28.05 -3.70 -4.09
C ASN A 519 26.66 -4.15 -4.59
N ILE A 520 25.97 -3.28 -5.32
CA ILE A 520 24.64 -3.58 -5.85
C ILE A 520 24.71 -4.55 -7.03
N TYR A 521 25.66 -4.41 -7.96
CA TYR A 521 25.72 -5.33 -9.10
C TYR A 521 25.90 -6.79 -8.66
N THR A 522 26.74 -7.05 -7.65
CA THR A 522 27.00 -8.39 -7.12
C THR A 522 25.77 -9.04 -6.47
N LYS A 523 24.77 -8.24 -6.08
CA LYS A 523 23.50 -8.74 -5.52
C LYS A 523 22.37 -8.84 -6.54
N LEU A 524 22.53 -8.21 -7.71
CA LEU A 524 21.58 -8.29 -8.83
C LEU A 524 21.92 -9.45 -9.78
N GLU A 525 23.16 -9.97 -9.73
CA GLU A 525 23.54 -11.31 -10.25
C GLU A 525 22.96 -12.42 -9.36
#